data_AF-A0A517DT14-F1
#
_entry.id   AF-A0A517DT14-F1
#
_cell.length_a   1.000
_cell.length_b   1.000
_cell.length_c   1.000
_cell.angle_alpha   90.00
_cell.angle_beta   90.00
_cell.angle_gamma   90.00
#
_symmetry.space_group_name_H-M   'P 1'
#
loop_
_entity.id
_entity.type
_entity.pdbx_description
1 polymer ?
#
loop_
_entity_poly.entity_id
_entity_poly.type
_entity_poly.pdbx_seq_one_letter_code
_entity_poly.pdbx_strand_id
1 'polypeptide(L)'
;MIQGVNQVRQRIIELERRFLPAGLENSAAGDFAGALATAAAGQLQDRPAAGPGVNQGDVARMIQLAAAKYGVDPKLAMAVAEAESGLATEAVSPAGATGVMQLMPATARSLGVRNINDPRENIDGGVRYLKQMLTMFAGDVTKAVAAYNAGPQAVKNYNGVPPYSETRDYVTRVLSLAK
;
A
#
# COMPACT_ATOMS: atom_id res chain seq x y z
N MET A 1 -13.23 15.33 -7.25
CA MET A 1 -13.50 14.05 -7.93
C MET A 1 -12.94 12.89 -7.08
N ILE A 2 -13.62 12.55 -5.98
CA ILE A 2 -13.13 11.59 -4.94
C ILE A 2 -13.94 10.26 -4.96
N GLN A 3 -14.84 10.06 -5.93
CA GLN A 3 -15.77 8.93 -5.91
C GLN A 3 -15.22 7.61 -6.51
N GLY A 4 -14.17 7.65 -7.33
CA GLY A 4 -13.62 6.44 -7.97
C GLY A 4 -12.70 5.60 -7.08
N VAL A 5 -11.97 6.27 -6.18
CA VAL A 5 -10.94 5.70 -5.28
C VAL A 5 -11.49 4.63 -4.32
N ASN A 6 -12.81 4.58 -4.15
CA ASN A 6 -13.43 3.67 -3.21
C ASN A 6 -13.72 2.28 -3.79
N GLN A 7 -13.88 2.08 -5.10
CA GLN A 7 -14.41 0.79 -5.58
C GLN A 7 -13.37 -0.34 -5.61
N VAL A 8 -12.14 -0.08 -6.04
CA VAL A 8 -11.09 -1.11 -6.08
C VAL A 8 -10.54 -1.37 -4.68
N ARG A 9 -10.37 -0.29 -3.90
CA ARG A 9 -9.90 -0.35 -2.50
C ARG A 9 -10.85 -1.12 -1.58
N GLN A 10 -12.17 -0.95 -1.74
CA GLN A 10 -13.15 -1.72 -0.95
C GLN A 10 -13.19 -3.20 -1.35
N ARG A 11 -12.91 -3.52 -2.63
CA ARG A 11 -12.85 -4.92 -3.09
C ARG A 11 -11.60 -5.66 -2.64
N ILE A 12 -10.45 -4.99 -2.50
CA ILE A 12 -9.25 -5.61 -1.90
C ILE A 12 -9.53 -5.97 -0.44
N ILE A 13 -10.16 -5.08 0.33
CA ILE A 13 -10.58 -5.36 1.71
C ILE A 13 -11.52 -6.57 1.74
N GLU A 14 -12.48 -6.66 0.82
CA GLU A 14 -13.46 -7.74 0.77
C GLU A 14 -12.84 -9.09 0.33
N LEU A 15 -11.89 -9.08 -0.60
CA LEU A 15 -11.16 -10.26 -1.05
C LEU A 15 -10.17 -10.75 0.01
N GLU A 16 -9.38 -9.86 0.63
CA GLU A 16 -8.45 -10.23 1.70
C GLU A 16 -9.18 -10.84 2.92
N ARG A 17 -10.39 -10.37 3.24
CA ARG A 17 -11.24 -10.97 4.28
C ARG A 17 -11.67 -12.40 3.97
N ARG A 18 -11.85 -12.75 2.69
CA ARG A 18 -12.33 -14.08 2.26
C ARG A 18 -11.24 -15.15 2.23
N PHE A 19 -9.97 -14.75 2.20
CA PHE A 19 -8.81 -15.66 2.17
C PHE A 19 -8.10 -15.81 3.52
N LEU A 20 -8.64 -15.23 4.60
CA LEU A 20 -8.26 -15.58 5.97
C LEU A 20 -8.97 -16.90 6.36
N PRO A 21 -8.29 -17.84 7.05
CA PRO A 21 -8.94 -19.06 7.51
C PRO A 21 -10.10 -18.71 8.46
N ALA A 22 -11.28 -19.24 8.16
CA ALA A 22 -12.42 -19.18 9.07
C ALA A 22 -12.02 -19.85 10.39
N GLY A 23 -12.01 -19.11 11.50
CA GLY A 23 -11.62 -19.66 12.80
C GLY A 23 -11.06 -18.70 13.87
N LEU A 24 -11.02 -17.38 13.64
CA LEU A 24 -10.70 -16.39 14.70
C LEU A 24 -11.94 -15.56 15.10
N GLU A 25 -13.09 -16.22 15.22
CA GLU A 25 -14.33 -15.61 15.71
C GLU A 25 -14.62 -16.14 17.11
N ASN A 26 -13.89 -15.61 18.10
CA ASN A 26 -14.33 -15.37 19.48
C ASN A 26 -13.13 -15.26 20.42
N SER A 27 -12.79 -14.01 20.79
CA SER A 27 -12.53 -13.61 22.17
C SER A 27 -12.20 -12.11 22.19
N ALA A 28 -12.87 -11.39 23.09
CA ALA A 28 -12.76 -9.96 23.39
C ALA A 28 -13.53 -8.98 22.48
N ALA A 29 -14.85 -9.18 22.37
CA ALA A 29 -15.78 -8.05 22.26
C ALA A 29 -15.91 -7.39 23.66
N GLY A 30 -14.91 -6.61 24.05
CA GLY A 30 -14.97 -5.69 25.18
C GLY A 30 -14.98 -4.26 24.66
N ASP A 31 -16.15 -3.61 24.76
CA ASP A 31 -16.45 -2.19 24.56
C ASP A 31 -15.41 -1.33 23.80
N PHE A 32 -15.25 -1.61 22.50
CA PHE A 32 -14.40 -0.83 21.61
C PHE A 32 -14.97 0.58 21.34
N ALA A 33 -16.29 0.74 21.45
CA ALA A 33 -17.00 2.01 21.24
C ALA A 33 -16.80 2.99 22.41
N GLY A 34 -16.79 2.49 23.65
CA GLY A 34 -16.45 3.28 24.85
C GLY A 34 -14.98 3.71 24.88
N ALA A 35 -14.07 2.84 24.46
CA ALA A 35 -12.63 3.15 24.39
C ALA A 35 -12.30 4.26 23.37
N LEU A 36 -13.05 4.35 22.25
CA LEU A 36 -12.91 5.39 21.24
C LEU A 36 -13.43 6.76 21.73
N ALA A 37 -14.43 6.79 22.61
CA ALA A 37 -14.97 8.03 23.16
C ALA A 37 -14.07 8.67 24.23
N THR A 38 -13.37 7.86 25.05
CA THR A 38 -12.44 8.37 26.07
C THR A 38 -11.11 8.85 25.47
N ALA A 39 -10.66 8.26 24.37
CA ALA A 39 -9.41 8.68 23.70
C ALA A 39 -9.53 10.03 22.97
N ALA A 40 -10.75 10.49 22.67
CA ALA A 40 -10.99 11.75 21.97
C ALA A 40 -11.01 13.00 22.89
N ALA A 41 -11.09 12.82 24.22
CA ALA A 41 -11.31 13.93 25.16
C ALA A 41 -10.09 14.32 26.01
N GLY A 42 -8.95 13.63 25.90
CA GLY A 42 -7.83 13.84 26.80
C GLY A 42 -6.47 13.70 26.14
N GLN A 43 -6.08 14.68 25.32
CA GLN A 43 -4.68 15.13 25.12
C GLN A 43 -4.63 16.18 23.99
N LEU A 44 -4.99 17.42 24.32
CA LEU A 44 -4.70 18.60 23.49
C LEU A 44 -3.69 19.55 24.14
N GLN A 45 -2.81 19.04 25.02
CA GLN A 45 -1.76 19.85 25.62
C GLN A 45 -0.44 19.08 25.55
N ASP A 46 0.52 19.72 24.89
CA ASP A 46 1.94 19.39 24.74
C ASP A 46 2.32 18.12 23.96
N ARG A 47 2.29 18.23 22.63
CA ARG A 47 3.20 17.46 21.77
C ARG A 47 4.36 18.34 21.32
N PRO A 48 5.62 18.00 21.64
CA PRO A 48 6.77 18.73 21.14
C PRO A 48 6.84 18.62 19.60
N ALA A 49 7.34 19.68 18.97
CA ALA A 49 7.50 19.80 17.52
C ALA A 49 8.24 18.59 16.92
N ALA A 50 7.80 18.20 15.72
CA ALA A 50 8.34 17.11 14.91
C ALA A 50 9.86 16.99 15.01
N GLY A 51 10.35 15.80 15.37
CA GLY A 51 11.76 15.44 15.24
C GLY A 51 12.24 15.55 13.79
N PRO A 52 13.53 15.35 13.51
CA PRO A 52 14.07 15.52 12.16
C PRO A 52 13.35 14.54 11.22
N GLY A 53 12.38 15.06 10.47
CA GLY A 53 11.53 14.26 9.59
C GLY A 53 12.37 13.59 8.52
N VAL A 54 12.01 12.36 8.17
CA VAL A 54 12.60 11.67 7.00
C VAL A 54 12.29 12.54 5.77
N ASN A 55 13.32 13.13 5.17
CA ASN A 55 13.14 13.95 3.98
C ASN A 55 12.94 13.06 2.73
N GLN A 56 12.40 13.64 1.65
CA GLN A 56 12.12 12.90 0.41
C GLN A 56 13.39 12.30 -0.24
N GLY A 57 14.57 12.91 -0.05
CA GLY A 57 15.84 12.39 -0.56
C GLY A 57 16.24 11.07 0.10
N ASP A 58 15.99 10.95 1.40
CA ASP A 58 16.22 9.70 2.13
C ASP A 58 15.20 8.62 1.72
N VAL A 59 13.93 8.99 1.50
CA VAL A 59 12.91 8.09 0.93
C VAL A 59 13.33 7.58 -0.44
N ALA A 60 13.78 8.46 -1.32
CA ALA A 60 14.23 8.10 -2.66
C ALA A 60 15.40 7.10 -2.60
N ARG A 61 16.38 7.32 -1.71
CA ARG A 61 17.50 6.39 -1.51
C ARG A 61 17.02 5.03 -0.99
N MET A 62 16.08 5.01 -0.05
CA MET A 62 15.50 3.76 0.46
C MET A 62 14.80 2.96 -0.65
N ILE A 63 14.05 3.62 -1.52
CA ILE A 63 13.40 2.99 -2.68
C ILE A 63 14.45 2.40 -3.62
N GLN A 64 15.51 3.14 -3.96
CA GLN A 64 16.58 2.66 -4.83
C GLN A 64 17.28 1.41 -4.25
N LEU A 65 17.57 1.42 -2.95
CA LEU A 65 18.18 0.27 -2.26
C LEU A 65 17.27 -0.95 -2.27
N ALA A 66 15.97 -0.78 -2.00
CA ALA A 66 15.00 -1.86 -2.06
C ALA A 66 14.82 -2.39 -3.50
N ALA A 67 14.78 -1.51 -4.49
CA ALA A 67 14.69 -1.87 -5.91
C ALA A 67 15.90 -2.72 -6.33
N ALA A 68 17.10 -2.30 -5.96
CA ALA A 68 18.33 -3.07 -6.20
C ALA A 68 18.29 -4.44 -5.50
N LYS A 69 17.87 -4.48 -4.23
CA LYS A 69 17.76 -5.72 -3.44
C LYS A 69 16.85 -6.76 -4.09
N TYR A 70 15.73 -6.35 -4.67
CA TYR A 70 14.73 -7.26 -5.24
C TYR A 70 14.80 -7.42 -6.77
N GLY A 71 15.74 -6.74 -7.42
CA GLY A 71 15.86 -6.76 -8.88
C GLY A 71 14.61 -6.21 -9.57
N VAL A 72 14.18 -5.03 -9.13
CA VAL A 72 13.11 -4.20 -9.72
C VAL A 72 13.78 -2.95 -10.31
N ASP A 73 13.29 -2.47 -11.45
CA ASP A 73 13.75 -1.20 -12.01
C ASP A 73 13.52 -0.06 -10.99
N PRO A 74 14.57 0.67 -10.57
CA PRO A 74 14.43 1.78 -9.63
C PRO A 74 13.45 2.86 -10.10
N LYS A 75 13.34 3.11 -11.42
CA LYS A 75 12.37 4.07 -11.97
C LYS A 75 10.94 3.59 -11.75
N LEU A 76 10.68 2.31 -11.97
CA LEU A 76 9.36 1.72 -11.75
C LEU A 76 8.99 1.74 -10.26
N ALA A 77 9.93 1.38 -9.37
CA ALA A 77 9.70 1.42 -7.92
C ALA A 77 9.42 2.84 -7.43
N MET A 78 10.16 3.84 -7.94
CA MET A 78 9.91 5.26 -7.65
C MET A 78 8.54 5.70 -8.16
N ALA A 79 8.19 5.36 -9.40
CA ALA A 79 6.92 5.72 -10.00
C ALA A 79 5.72 5.16 -9.24
N VAL A 80 5.82 3.93 -8.72
CA VAL A 80 4.80 3.34 -7.84
C VAL A 80 4.72 4.12 -6.52
N ALA A 81 5.84 4.38 -5.85
CA ALA A 81 5.85 5.14 -4.59
C ALA A 81 5.26 6.57 -4.74
N GLU A 82 5.59 7.26 -5.84
CA GLU A 82 5.06 8.57 -6.15
C GLU A 82 3.56 8.52 -6.47
N ALA A 83 3.11 7.52 -7.22
CA ALA A 83 1.70 7.31 -7.49
C ALA A 83 0.90 6.95 -6.23
N GLU A 84 1.48 6.23 -5.28
CA GLU A 84 0.80 5.81 -4.05
C GLU A 84 0.61 6.95 -3.06
N SER A 85 1.69 7.67 -2.71
CA SER A 85 1.65 8.68 -1.65
C SER A 85 2.34 9.99 -1.98
N GLY A 86 2.94 10.13 -3.16
CA GLY A 86 3.83 11.26 -3.44
C GLY A 86 5.06 11.26 -2.53
N LEU A 87 5.57 10.07 -2.17
CA LEU A 87 6.69 9.86 -1.24
C LEU A 87 6.42 10.25 0.22
N ALA A 88 5.16 10.46 0.61
CA ALA A 88 4.80 10.74 2.00
C ALA A 88 4.92 9.48 2.88
N THR A 89 5.71 9.56 3.96
CA THR A 89 5.97 8.46 4.89
C THR A 89 4.83 8.18 5.86
N GLU A 90 4.01 9.20 6.14
CA GLU A 90 2.90 9.14 7.11
C GLU A 90 1.52 9.05 6.44
N ALA A 91 1.47 8.82 5.13
CA ALA A 91 0.21 8.78 4.39
C ALA A 91 -0.65 7.60 4.84
N VAL A 92 -1.90 7.88 5.20
CA VAL A 92 -2.92 6.87 5.52
C VAL A 92 -4.17 7.15 4.70
N SER A 93 -4.60 6.17 3.91
CA SER A 93 -5.85 6.27 3.15
C SER A 93 -7.08 5.98 4.04
N PRO A 94 -8.29 6.39 3.63
CA PRO A 94 -9.53 6.02 4.33
C PRO A 94 -9.76 4.50 4.46
N ALA A 95 -9.13 3.70 3.60
CA ALA A 95 -9.19 2.24 3.60
C ALA A 95 -8.14 1.59 4.54
N GLY A 96 -7.21 2.38 5.08
CA GLY A 96 -6.12 1.90 5.95
C GLY A 96 -4.81 1.57 5.23
N ALA A 97 -4.72 1.77 3.92
CA ALA A 97 -3.43 1.71 3.21
C ALA A 97 -2.45 2.73 3.80
N THR A 98 -1.22 2.32 4.10
CA THR A 98 -0.29 3.09 4.94
C THR A 98 1.08 3.26 4.30
N GLY A 99 1.68 4.44 4.53
CA GLY A 99 3.07 4.76 4.21
C GLY A 99 3.35 5.01 2.73
N VAL A 100 4.64 5.03 2.40
CA VAL A 100 5.19 5.39 1.08
C VAL A 100 4.61 4.52 -0.04
N MET A 101 4.49 3.22 0.20
CA MET A 101 4.05 2.24 -0.79
C MET A 101 2.57 1.87 -0.64
N GLN A 102 1.83 2.58 0.22
CA GLN A 102 0.41 2.37 0.53
C GLN A 102 0.03 0.90 0.70
N LEU A 103 0.79 0.18 1.53
CA LEU A 103 0.47 -1.21 1.83
C LEU A 103 -0.80 -1.30 2.68
N MET A 104 -1.68 -2.24 2.34
CA MET A 104 -2.78 -2.64 3.23
C MET A 104 -2.22 -3.43 4.42
N PRO A 105 -2.79 -3.31 5.63
CA PRO A 105 -2.28 -4.01 6.81
C PRO A 105 -2.19 -5.54 6.66
N ALA A 106 -3.14 -6.17 5.96
CA ALA A 106 -3.11 -7.60 5.72
C ALA A 106 -1.98 -7.99 4.75
N THR A 107 -1.78 -7.22 3.67
CA THR A 107 -0.66 -7.39 2.74
C THR A 107 0.69 -7.18 3.45
N ALA A 108 0.83 -6.14 4.29
CA ALA A 108 2.04 -5.90 5.06
C ALA A 108 2.40 -7.10 5.96
N ARG A 109 1.40 -7.66 6.67
CA ARG A 109 1.60 -8.86 7.50
C ARG A 109 2.05 -10.07 6.68
N SER A 110 1.44 -10.32 5.51
CA SER A 110 1.83 -11.46 4.66
C SER A 110 3.25 -11.32 4.09
N LEU A 111 3.74 -10.08 3.97
CA LEU A 111 5.10 -9.76 3.55
C LEU A 111 6.13 -9.77 4.70
N GLY A 112 5.69 -9.97 5.94
CA GLY A 112 6.56 -9.94 7.12
C GLY A 112 6.97 -8.54 7.58
N VAL A 113 6.26 -7.49 7.15
CA VAL A 113 6.43 -6.12 7.65
C VAL A 113 5.95 -6.08 9.11
N ARG A 114 6.84 -5.71 10.03
CA ARG A 114 6.56 -5.69 11.48
C ARG A 114 5.99 -4.35 11.91
N ASN A 115 6.53 -3.27 11.36
CA ASN A 115 6.02 -1.92 11.59
C ASN A 115 5.75 -1.22 10.25
N ILE A 116 4.48 -1.21 9.82
CA ILE A 116 4.06 -0.58 8.56
C ILE A 116 4.26 0.94 8.53
N ASN A 117 4.41 1.58 9.70
CA ASN A 117 4.68 3.01 9.83
C ASN A 117 6.19 3.33 9.78
N ASP A 118 7.08 2.34 9.88
CA ASP A 118 8.51 2.57 9.60
C ASP A 118 8.68 2.64 8.07
N PRO A 119 9.15 3.77 7.51
CA PRO A 119 9.26 3.94 6.07
C PRO A 119 10.21 2.92 5.43
N ARG A 120 11.25 2.45 6.15
CA ARG A 120 12.16 1.41 5.63
C ARG A 120 11.43 0.08 5.45
N GLU A 121 10.66 -0.33 6.45
CA GLU A 121 9.91 -1.59 6.37
C GLU A 121 8.76 -1.50 5.36
N ASN A 122 8.10 -0.35 5.29
CA ASN A 122 7.04 -0.09 4.31
C ASN A 122 7.57 -0.15 2.87
N ILE A 123 8.68 0.51 2.59
CA ILE A 123 9.33 0.52 1.26
C ILE A 123 9.86 -0.87 0.91
N ASP A 124 10.55 -1.55 1.83
CA ASP A 124 11.07 -2.90 1.59
C ASP A 124 9.93 -3.88 1.26
N GLY A 125 8.84 -3.85 2.03
CA GLY A 125 7.64 -4.64 1.78
C GLY A 125 6.97 -4.30 0.45
N GLY A 126 6.77 -3.01 0.15
CA GLY A 126 6.13 -2.57 -1.09
C GLY A 126 6.90 -2.96 -2.33
N VAL A 127 8.22 -2.76 -2.34
CA VAL A 127 9.05 -3.14 -3.50
C VAL A 127 9.12 -4.67 -3.65
N ARG A 128 9.15 -5.41 -2.54
CA ARG A 128 9.02 -6.89 -2.57
C ARG A 128 7.69 -7.33 -3.17
N TYR A 129 6.60 -6.66 -2.83
CA TYR A 129 5.27 -6.97 -3.39
C TYR A 129 5.21 -6.67 -4.89
N LEU A 130 5.78 -5.53 -5.32
CA LEU A 130 5.91 -5.21 -6.74
C LEU A 130 6.73 -6.28 -7.50
N LYS A 131 7.81 -6.78 -6.91
CA LYS A 131 8.58 -7.91 -7.49
C LYS A 131 7.73 -9.18 -7.62
N GLN A 132 6.88 -9.49 -6.64
CA GLN A 132 5.97 -10.63 -6.72
C GLN A 132 4.99 -10.46 -7.88
N MET A 133 4.46 -9.24 -8.10
CA MET A 133 3.56 -8.97 -9.22
C MET A 133 4.28 -9.11 -10.57
N LEU A 134 5.48 -8.56 -10.71
CA LEU A 134 6.30 -8.71 -11.92
C LEU A 134 6.58 -10.19 -12.21
N THR A 135 6.91 -10.98 -11.18
CA THR A 135 7.16 -12.42 -11.34
C THR A 135 5.88 -13.16 -11.75
N MET A 136 4.75 -12.85 -11.11
CA MET A 136 3.45 -13.49 -11.39
C MET A 136 2.98 -13.26 -12.82
N PHE A 137 3.30 -12.09 -13.39
CA PHE A 137 2.91 -11.71 -14.75
C PHE A 137 4.08 -11.77 -15.73
N ALA A 138 5.09 -12.61 -15.47
CA ALA A 138 6.21 -12.90 -16.38
C ALA A 138 6.94 -11.64 -16.92
N GLY A 139 7.05 -10.60 -16.08
CA GLY A 139 7.69 -9.33 -16.44
C GLY A 139 6.80 -8.34 -17.18
N ASP A 140 5.52 -8.63 -17.42
CA ASP A 140 4.56 -7.66 -17.96
C ASP A 140 4.31 -6.56 -16.92
N VAL A 141 5.00 -5.43 -17.11
CA VAL A 141 4.94 -4.27 -16.21
C VAL A 141 3.52 -3.73 -16.09
N THR A 142 2.76 -3.69 -17.19
CA THR A 142 1.39 -3.17 -17.19
C THR A 142 0.48 -4.03 -16.30
N LYS A 143 0.56 -5.36 -16.44
CA LYS A 143 -0.20 -6.28 -15.58
C LYS A 143 0.28 -6.25 -14.14
N ALA A 144 1.59 -6.14 -13.91
CA ALA A 144 2.15 -6.08 -12.57
C ALA A 144 1.69 -4.82 -11.80
N VAL A 145 1.73 -3.65 -12.44
CA VAL A 145 1.25 -2.39 -11.87
C VAL A 145 -0.26 -2.44 -11.64
N ALA A 146 -1.03 -2.99 -12.58
CA ALA A 146 -2.47 -3.19 -12.38
C ALA A 146 -2.75 -4.13 -11.20
N ALA A 147 -1.97 -5.19 -11.04
CA ALA A 147 -2.14 -6.17 -9.95
C ALA A 147 -1.71 -5.61 -8.60
N TYR A 148 -0.73 -4.71 -8.56
CA TYR A 148 -0.35 -4.00 -7.35
C TYR A 148 -1.55 -3.19 -6.81
N ASN A 149 -2.27 -2.49 -7.70
CA ASN A 149 -3.41 -1.64 -7.33
C ASN A 149 -4.74 -2.39 -7.15
N ALA A 150 -5.05 -3.37 -8.01
CA ALA A 150 -6.35 -4.05 -8.05
C ALA A 150 -6.35 -5.46 -7.49
N GLY A 151 -5.17 -5.95 -7.10
CA GLY A 151 -4.94 -7.33 -6.71
C GLY A 151 -4.71 -8.26 -7.92
N PRO A 152 -3.86 -9.29 -7.77
CA PRO A 152 -3.51 -10.20 -8.85
C PRO A 152 -4.68 -11.03 -9.37
N GLN A 153 -5.68 -11.34 -8.52
CA GLN A 153 -6.83 -12.13 -8.94
C GLN A 153 -7.70 -11.37 -9.95
N ALA A 154 -7.87 -10.06 -9.78
CA ALA A 154 -8.60 -9.25 -10.75
C ALA A 154 -7.91 -9.29 -12.12
N VAL A 155 -6.59 -9.08 -12.16
CA VAL A 155 -5.82 -9.12 -13.40
C VAL A 155 -5.87 -10.50 -14.07
N LYS A 156 -5.84 -11.59 -13.28
CA LYS A 156 -6.04 -12.95 -13.81
C LYS A 156 -7.43 -13.14 -14.41
N ASN A 157 -8.48 -12.72 -13.70
CA ASN A 157 -9.87 -12.87 -14.14
C ASN A 157 -10.15 -12.13 -15.45
N TYR A 158 -9.55 -10.95 -15.63
CA TYR A 158 -9.69 -10.15 -16.86
C TYR A 158 -8.61 -10.43 -17.90
N ASN A 159 -7.65 -11.32 -17.61
CA ASN A 159 -6.46 -11.57 -18.42
C ASN A 159 -5.70 -10.29 -18.84
N GLY A 160 -5.68 -9.28 -17.97
CA GLY A 160 -5.18 -7.95 -18.30
C GLY A 160 -5.63 -6.90 -17.29
N VAL A 161 -5.46 -5.62 -17.65
CA VAL A 161 -5.90 -4.52 -16.79
C VAL A 161 -7.43 -4.58 -16.64
N PRO A 162 -7.96 -4.73 -15.40
CA PRO A 162 -9.39 -4.80 -15.21
C PRO A 162 -10.07 -3.50 -15.68
N PRO A 163 -11.35 -3.53 -16.07
CA PRO A 163 -12.09 -2.35 -16.54
C PRO A 163 -12.51 -1.42 -15.38
N TYR A 164 -11.62 -1.22 -14.42
CA TYR A 164 -11.79 -0.28 -13.31
C TYR A 164 -11.12 1.03 -13.72
N SER A 165 -11.88 2.13 -13.73
CA SER A 165 -11.35 3.44 -14.10
C SER A 165 -10.13 3.80 -13.26
N GLU A 166 -10.22 3.65 -11.94
CA GLU A 166 -9.11 3.89 -11.00
C GLU A 166 -7.85 3.12 -11.37
N THR A 167 -7.96 1.81 -11.66
CA THR A 167 -6.79 0.99 -12.00
C THR A 167 -6.20 1.38 -13.35
N ARG A 168 -7.01 1.73 -14.34
CA ARG A 168 -6.52 2.21 -15.65
C ARG A 168 -5.78 3.53 -15.53
N ASP A 169 -6.33 4.45 -14.73
CA ASP A 169 -5.72 5.74 -14.45
C ASP A 169 -4.41 5.57 -13.67
N TYR A 170 -4.42 4.67 -12.68
CA TYR A 170 -3.24 4.32 -11.89
C TYR A 170 -2.11 3.76 -12.77
N VAL A 171 -2.41 2.79 -13.63
CA VAL A 171 -1.44 2.21 -14.57
C VAL A 171 -0.87 3.29 -15.48
N THR A 172 -1.73 4.13 -16.08
CA THR A 172 -1.30 5.22 -16.95
C THR A 172 -0.36 6.19 -16.24
N ARG A 173 -0.68 6.56 -15.00
CA ARG A 173 0.13 7.45 -14.17
C ARG A 173 1.50 6.85 -13.85
N VAL A 174 1.55 5.61 -13.37
CA VAL A 174 2.82 4.93 -13.05
C VAL A 174 3.71 4.80 -14.28
N LEU A 175 3.16 4.36 -15.41
CA LEU A 175 3.94 4.20 -16.65
C LEU A 175 4.41 5.55 -17.22
N SER A 176 3.69 6.64 -16.95
CA SER A 176 4.15 7.98 -17.31
C SER A 176 5.32 8.47 -16.44
N LEU A 177 5.33 8.11 -15.16
CA LEU A 177 6.38 8.47 -14.21
C LEU A 177 7.65 7.61 -14.39
N ALA A 178 7.52 6.36 -14.84
CA ALA A 178 8.63 5.42 -14.96
C ALA A 178 9.54 5.61 -16.20
N LYS A 179 9.53 6.80 -16.82
CA LYS A 179 10.25 7.08 -18.08
C LYS A 179 11.74 7.41 -17.87
#